data_AF-A0A2D6X941-F1
#
_entry.id   AF-A0A2D6X941-F1
#
_cell.length_a   1.000
_cell.length_b   1.000
_cell.length_c   1.000
_cell.angle_alpha   90.00
_cell.angle_beta   90.00
_cell.angle_gamma   90.00
#
_symmetry.space_group_name_H-M   'P 1'
#
loop_
_entity.id
_entity.type
_entity.pdbx_description
1 polymer ?
#
loop_
_entity_poly.entity_id
_entity_poly.type
_entity_poly.pdbx_seq_one_letter_code
_entity_poly.pdbx_strand_id
1 'polypeptide(L)'
;MGYSVTVECEGVCVPSTRVRKALSAIKELMLDELTSDYSWVDRAEALKAVKHENLVAALRAWRYEAEEGDLPSPVEQLAHPDQVFRSVNVYYFSGEKWGDDEDLWRALAPFLQSGGVITFYGEDRAAWRYLFEHGKMTEQHGEYVFL
;
A
#
# COMPACT_ATOMS: atom_id res chain seq x y z
N MET A 1 13.48 14.93 -9.08
CA MET A 1 13.11 16.04 -8.19
C MET A 1 11.88 15.58 -7.44
N GLY A 2 11.93 15.50 -6.10
CA GLY A 2 10.77 15.02 -5.33
C GLY A 2 9.71 16.10 -5.29
N TYR A 3 8.54 15.83 -5.85
CA TYR A 3 7.35 16.62 -5.62
C TYR A 3 6.95 16.49 -4.14
N SER A 4 6.57 17.60 -3.50
CA SER A 4 5.87 17.53 -2.22
C SER A 4 4.46 17.03 -2.51
N VAL A 5 4.11 15.87 -1.96
CA VAL A 5 2.83 15.20 -2.24
C VAL A 5 2.17 14.86 -0.92
N THR A 6 0.91 15.26 -0.75
CA THR A 6 0.08 14.68 0.31
C THR A 6 -0.51 13.37 -0.22
N VAL A 7 -0.41 12.30 0.57
CA VAL A 7 -0.90 10.98 0.19
C VAL A 7 -2.01 10.57 1.14
N GLU A 8 -3.17 10.25 0.58
CA GLU A 8 -4.31 9.71 1.32
C GLU A 8 -4.53 8.24 0.93
N CYS A 9 -4.69 7.38 1.93
CA CYS A 9 -4.97 5.95 1.74
C CYS A 9 -6.39 5.67 2.24
N GLU A 10 -7.26 5.18 1.35
CA GLU A 10 -8.65 4.83 1.67
C GLU A 10 -8.90 3.37 1.31
N GLY A 11 -9.31 2.54 2.28
CA GLY A 11 -9.67 1.14 2.03
C GLY A 11 -8.52 0.24 1.52
N VAL A 12 -7.26 0.67 1.65
CA VAL A 12 -6.09 -0.12 1.24
C VAL A 12 -5.83 -1.19 2.29
N CYS A 13 -6.24 -2.42 1.96
CA CYS A 13 -6.32 -3.51 2.92
C CYS A 13 -5.72 -4.80 2.33
N VAL A 14 -4.84 -5.46 3.09
CA VAL A 14 -4.36 -6.82 2.80
C VAL A 14 -5.04 -7.79 3.77
N PRO A 15 -5.93 -8.70 3.30
CA PRO A 15 -6.48 -9.76 4.13
C PRO A 15 -5.39 -10.65 4.71
N SER A 16 -5.53 -11.09 5.96
CA SER A 16 -4.56 -11.98 6.64
C SER A 16 -4.20 -13.24 5.85
N THR A 17 -5.17 -13.81 5.12
CA THR A 17 -4.96 -14.98 4.25
C THR A 17 -3.99 -14.74 3.08
N ARG A 18 -3.71 -13.47 2.75
CA ARG A 18 -2.85 -13.04 1.64
C ARG A 18 -1.53 -12.42 2.10
N VAL A 19 -1.35 -12.16 3.40
CA VAL A 19 -0.16 -11.52 3.98
C VAL A 19 1.14 -12.20 3.55
N ARG A 20 1.23 -13.53 3.62
CA ARG A 20 2.44 -14.25 3.20
C ARG A 20 2.80 -14.03 1.73
N LYS A 21 1.80 -13.94 0.85
CA LYS A 21 2.03 -13.69 -0.58
C LYS A 21 2.44 -12.24 -0.82
N ALA A 22 1.82 -11.30 -0.13
CA ALA A 22 2.21 -9.89 -0.14
C ALA A 22 3.68 -9.71 0.30
N LEU A 23 4.09 -10.37 1.39
CA LEU A 23 5.49 -10.38 1.84
C LEU A 23 6.45 -10.99 0.83
N SER A 24 6.04 -12.06 0.13
CA SER A 24 6.85 -12.64 -0.96
C SER A 24 7.06 -11.65 -2.11
N ALA A 25 6.02 -10.91 -2.49
CA ALA A 25 6.12 -9.90 -3.53
C ALA A 25 7.06 -8.75 -3.12
N ILE A 26 6.96 -8.26 -1.87
CA ILE A 26 7.91 -7.26 -1.35
C ILE A 26 9.34 -7.82 -1.35
N LYS A 27 9.52 -9.09 -0.98
CA LYS A 27 10.85 -9.73 -1.02
C LYS A 27 11.43 -9.75 -2.42
N GLU A 28 10.63 -10.09 -3.43
CA GLU A 28 11.05 -10.15 -4.83
C GLU A 28 11.48 -8.76 -5.34
N LEU A 29 10.68 -7.72 -5.07
CA LEU A 29 11.06 -6.32 -5.36
C LEU A 29 12.37 -5.94 -4.68
N MET A 30 12.54 -6.31 -3.41
CA MET A 30 13.75 -6.00 -2.65
C MET A 30 14.96 -6.86 -3.03
N LEU A 31 14.82 -7.86 -3.90
CA LEU A 31 15.93 -8.66 -4.41
C LEU A 31 16.27 -8.34 -5.86
N ASP A 32 15.39 -7.64 -6.56
CA ASP A 32 15.67 -7.19 -7.92
C ASP A 32 16.77 -6.13 -7.92
N GLU A 33 17.87 -6.42 -8.61
CA GLU A 33 19.01 -5.50 -8.77
C GLU A 33 18.81 -4.52 -9.94
N LEU A 34 17.74 -4.71 -10.74
CA LEU A 34 17.41 -3.89 -11.91
C LEU A 34 16.43 -2.75 -11.60
N THR A 35 15.68 -2.85 -10.50
CA THR A 35 14.80 -1.78 -10.04
C THR A 35 15.62 -0.66 -9.43
N SER A 36 15.40 0.56 -9.93
CA SER A 36 16.06 1.82 -9.59
C SER A 36 16.30 2.05 -8.10
N ASP A 37 17.36 2.80 -7.78
CA ASP A 37 17.80 3.20 -6.43
C ASP A 37 16.63 3.55 -5.48
N TYR A 38 16.08 2.56 -4.77
CA TYR A 38 15.16 2.72 -3.64
C TYR A 38 15.88 3.32 -2.41
N SER A 39 16.70 4.35 -2.62
CA SER A 39 17.52 5.03 -1.62
C SER A 39 16.70 5.62 -0.47
N TRP A 40 15.38 5.77 -0.65
CA TRP A 40 14.44 6.21 0.38
C TRP A 40 13.83 5.06 1.20
N VAL A 41 13.96 3.81 0.75
CA VAL A 41 13.45 2.60 1.42
C VAL A 41 14.56 1.99 2.27
N ASP A 42 14.25 1.65 3.52
CA ASP A 42 15.18 0.87 4.34
C ASP A 42 15.12 -0.60 3.93
N ARG A 43 15.93 -0.98 2.94
CA ARG A 43 15.99 -2.36 2.40
C ARG A 43 16.33 -3.39 3.48
N ALA A 44 17.20 -3.04 4.42
CA ALA A 44 17.60 -3.96 5.48
C ALA A 44 16.44 -4.23 6.44
N GLU A 45 15.72 -3.19 6.86
CA GLU A 45 14.53 -3.34 7.69
C GLU A 45 13.38 -4.01 6.91
N ALA A 46 13.18 -3.72 5.62
CA ALA A 46 12.18 -4.39 4.79
C ALA A 46 12.42 -5.91 4.72
N LEU A 47 13.65 -6.33 4.40
CA LEU A 47 14.01 -7.75 4.32
C LEU A 47 13.95 -8.45 5.68
N LYS A 48 14.32 -7.75 6.76
CA LYS A 48 14.18 -8.24 8.13
C LYS A 48 12.70 -8.44 8.50
N ALA A 49 11.84 -7.47 8.19
CA ALA A 49 10.40 -7.58 8.42
C ALA A 49 9.78 -8.76 7.66
N VAL A 50 10.15 -8.93 6.39
CA VAL A 50 9.78 -10.10 5.57
C VAL A 50 10.21 -11.41 6.24
N LYS A 51 11.46 -11.50 6.70
CA LYS A 51 11.99 -12.68 7.41
C LYS A 51 11.21 -13.00 8.68
N HIS A 52 10.64 -11.99 9.34
CA HIS A 52 9.84 -12.11 10.56
C HIS A 52 8.33 -12.20 10.31
N GLU A 53 7.89 -12.42 9.05
CA GLU A 53 6.47 -12.47 8.65
C GLU A 53 5.65 -11.22 9.07
N ASN A 54 6.28 -10.05 9.13
CA ASN A 54 5.64 -8.82 9.61
C ASN A 54 5.40 -7.83 8.47
N LEU A 55 4.19 -7.85 7.90
CA LEU A 55 3.81 -6.96 6.80
C LEU A 55 3.70 -5.49 7.21
N VAL A 56 3.26 -5.20 8.45
CA VAL A 56 3.21 -3.82 8.97
C VAL A 56 4.61 -3.21 8.99
N ALA A 57 5.60 -3.92 9.53
CA ALA A 57 6.98 -3.46 9.55
C ALA A 57 7.58 -3.37 8.14
N ALA A 58 7.22 -4.28 7.23
CA ALA A 58 7.66 -4.23 5.85
C ALA A 58 7.12 -2.96 5.15
N LEU A 59 5.83 -2.67 5.26
CA LEU A 59 5.22 -1.44 4.71
C LEU A 59 5.82 -0.17 5.35
N ARG A 60 6.11 -0.19 6.65
CA ARG A 60 6.78 0.91 7.33
C ARG A 60 8.19 1.18 6.80
N ALA A 61 8.93 0.16 6.36
CA ALA A 61 10.23 0.35 5.71
C ALA A 61 10.11 1.12 4.37
N TRP A 62 8.93 1.05 3.75
CA TRP A 62 8.52 1.86 2.59
C TRP A 62 7.80 3.16 2.99
N ARG A 63 7.81 3.51 4.29
CA ARG A 63 7.18 4.71 4.86
C ARG A 63 5.65 4.73 4.77
N TYR A 64 5.02 3.58 4.56
CA TYR A 64 3.57 3.45 4.70
C TYR A 64 3.24 2.92 6.09
N GLU A 65 2.54 3.74 6.87
CA GLU A 65 2.01 3.32 8.16
C GLU A 65 0.77 2.44 7.94
N ALA A 66 0.81 1.32 8.64
CA ALA A 66 -0.22 0.31 8.60
C ALA A 66 -0.43 -0.26 10.01
N GLU A 67 -1.61 -0.80 10.23
CA GLU A 67 -1.96 -1.47 11.47
C GLU A 67 -2.67 -2.79 11.20
N GLU A 68 -2.51 -3.73 12.13
CA GLU A 68 -3.40 -4.88 12.18
C GLU A 68 -4.76 -4.42 12.67
N GLY A 69 -5.80 -4.69 11.89
CA GLY A 69 -7.17 -4.37 12.26
C GLY A 69 -8.12 -5.47 11.81
N ASP A 70 -9.40 -5.26 12.06
CA ASP A 70 -10.45 -6.06 11.46
C ASP A 70 -10.70 -5.58 10.01
N LEU A 71 -11.08 -6.48 9.09
CA LEU A 71 -11.48 -6.10 7.73
C LEU A 71 -12.60 -5.05 7.77
N PRO A 72 -12.57 -4.01 6.93
CA PRO A 72 -13.74 -3.18 6.77
C PRO A 72 -14.66 -3.78 5.70
N SER A 73 -15.80 -4.29 6.14
CA SER A 73 -17.08 -4.12 5.45
C SER A 73 -18.20 -4.60 6.38
N PRO A 74 -19.19 -3.75 6.72
CA PRO A 74 -20.41 -4.20 7.39
C PRO A 74 -21.10 -5.35 6.63
N VAL A 75 -20.95 -5.41 5.32
CA VAL A 75 -21.52 -6.46 4.46
C VAL A 75 -20.77 -7.79 4.62
N GLU A 76 -19.45 -7.78 4.74
CA GLU A 76 -18.67 -9.02 4.99
C GLU A 76 -18.83 -9.50 6.43
N GLN A 77 -18.94 -8.58 7.40
CA GLN A 77 -19.31 -8.91 8.79
C GLN A 77 -20.71 -9.53 8.88
N LEU A 78 -21.68 -9.04 8.10
CA LEU A 78 -23.04 -9.61 8.03
C LEU A 78 -23.05 -11.00 7.38
N ALA A 79 -22.19 -11.23 6.38
CA ALA A 79 -22.09 -12.53 5.70
C ALA A 79 -21.41 -13.61 6.57
N HIS A 80 -20.51 -13.20 7.46
CA HIS A 80 -19.68 -14.09 8.26
C HIS A 80 -19.49 -13.58 9.71
N PRO A 81 -20.57 -13.52 10.51
CA PRO A 81 -20.56 -12.88 11.84
C PRO A 81 -19.66 -13.56 12.88
N ASP A 82 -19.30 -14.82 12.65
CA ASP A 82 -18.44 -15.62 13.56
C ASP A 82 -16.96 -15.64 13.13
N GLN A 83 -16.59 -14.98 12.03
CA GLN A 83 -15.20 -14.88 11.58
C GLN A 83 -14.60 -13.52 11.94
N VAL A 84 -13.56 -13.55 12.78
CA VAL A 84 -12.66 -12.41 12.96
C VAL A 84 -11.73 -12.37 11.75
N PHE A 85 -12.06 -11.53 10.78
CA PHE A 85 -11.17 -11.30 9.66
C PHE A 85 -10.12 -10.28 10.05
N ARG A 86 -8.90 -10.77 10.31
CA ARG A 86 -7.76 -9.87 10.48
C ARG A 86 -7.28 -9.36 9.12
N SER A 87 -6.87 -8.11 9.09
CA SER A 87 -6.24 -7.47 7.95
C SER A 87 -5.08 -6.59 8.38
N VAL A 88 -4.26 -6.21 7.40
CA VAL A 88 -3.31 -5.11 7.52
C VAL A 88 -3.88 -3.95 6.72
N ASN A 89 -4.24 -2.87 7.41
CA ASN A 89 -4.85 -1.68 6.84
C ASN A 89 -3.79 -0.58 6.72
N VAL A 90 -3.64 0.00 5.52
CA VAL A 90 -2.71 1.11 5.26
C VAL A 90 -3.50 2.41 5.30
N TYR A 91 -3.03 3.37 6.09
CA TYR A 91 -3.79 4.60 6.36
C TYR A 91 -2.98 5.89 6.17
N TYR A 92 -1.66 5.82 6.09
CA TYR A 92 -0.83 7.02 5.99
C TYR A 92 0.52 6.75 5.35
N PHE A 93 1.04 7.72 4.60
CA PHE A 93 2.42 7.74 4.12
C PHE A 93 3.22 8.78 4.89
N SER A 94 4.30 8.36 5.55
CA SER A 94 5.15 9.20 6.39
C SER A 94 6.38 9.77 5.66
N GLY A 95 6.51 9.53 4.35
CA GLY A 95 7.65 10.02 3.59
C GLY A 95 7.57 11.50 3.21
N GLU A 96 8.73 12.18 3.26
CA GLU A 96 8.85 13.59 2.87
C GLU A 96 8.73 13.82 1.36
N LYS A 97 9.04 12.80 0.56
CA LYS A 97 9.02 12.81 -0.90
C LYS A 97 8.50 11.49 -1.40
N TRP A 98 7.64 11.56 -2.41
CA TRP A 98 7.20 10.38 -3.14
C TRP A 98 8.37 9.86 -4.00
N GLY A 99 8.66 8.56 -3.85
CA GLY A 99 9.61 7.84 -4.70
C GLY A 99 8.90 7.01 -5.76
N ASP A 100 9.60 6.06 -6.36
CA ASP A 100 9.04 5.04 -7.25
C ASP A 100 8.25 3.97 -6.45
N ASP A 101 7.25 4.42 -5.69
CA ASP A 101 6.41 3.54 -4.89
C ASP A 101 5.38 2.80 -5.76
N GLU A 102 5.28 3.14 -7.04
CA GLU A 102 4.41 2.48 -8.01
C GLU A 102 4.71 0.98 -8.08
N ASP A 103 5.98 0.59 -8.08
CA ASP A 103 6.41 -0.80 -8.09
C ASP A 103 5.88 -1.60 -6.89
N LEU A 104 5.96 -1.01 -5.69
CA LEU A 104 5.40 -1.61 -4.46
C LEU A 104 3.91 -1.88 -4.64
N TRP A 105 3.16 -0.88 -5.07
CA TRP A 105 1.71 -0.96 -5.16
C TRP A 105 1.25 -1.88 -6.29
N ARG A 106 1.97 -1.92 -7.42
CA ARG A 106 1.72 -2.92 -8.48
C ARG A 106 1.95 -4.34 -7.99
N ALA A 107 3.05 -4.58 -7.26
CA ALA A 107 3.35 -5.90 -6.72
C ALA A 107 2.34 -6.35 -5.65
N LEU A 108 1.80 -5.41 -4.86
CA LEU A 108 0.81 -5.68 -3.83
C LEU A 108 -0.63 -5.77 -4.35
N ALA A 109 -0.95 -5.15 -5.50
CA ALA A 109 -2.30 -5.09 -6.05
C ALA A 109 -3.05 -6.43 -6.12
N PRO A 110 -2.43 -7.57 -6.49
CA PRO A 110 -3.10 -8.88 -6.52
C PRO A 110 -3.57 -9.37 -5.14
N PHE A 111 -2.99 -8.82 -4.06
CA PHE A 111 -3.23 -9.26 -2.69
C PHE A 111 -4.17 -8.32 -1.93
N LEU A 112 -4.39 -7.10 -2.41
CA LEU A 112 -5.30 -6.15 -1.81
C LEU A 112 -6.78 -6.56 -1.95
N GLN A 113 -7.60 -6.09 -1.02
CA GLN A 113 -9.05 -6.06 -1.19
C GLN A 113 -9.41 -5.08 -2.31
N SER A 114 -10.43 -5.42 -3.11
CA SER A 114 -10.90 -4.51 -4.16
C SER A 114 -11.63 -3.31 -3.56
N GLY A 115 -11.46 -2.14 -4.17
CA GLY A 115 -12.07 -0.89 -3.74
C GLY A 115 -11.13 0.04 -2.97
N GLY A 116 -9.91 -0.39 -2.66
CA GLY A 116 -8.90 0.48 -2.08
C GLY A 116 -8.40 1.54 -3.05
N VAL A 117 -8.03 2.71 -2.53
CA VAL A 117 -7.51 3.85 -3.29
C VAL A 117 -6.33 4.48 -2.53
N ILE A 118 -5.28 4.83 -3.27
CA ILE A 118 -4.24 5.76 -2.79
C ILE A 118 -4.32 7.00 -3.66
N THR A 119 -4.60 8.16 -3.07
CA THR A 119 -4.69 9.44 -3.76
C THR A 119 -3.48 10.29 -3.42
N PHE A 120 -2.89 10.88 -4.44
CA PHE A 120 -1.72 11.73 -4.36
C PHE A 120 -2.13 13.13 -4.80
N TYR A 121 -1.86 14.12 -3.95
CA TYR A 121 -2.08 15.53 -4.23
C TYR A 121 -0.74 16.22 -4.40
N GLY A 122 -0.41 16.56 -5.64
CA GLY A 122 0.79 17.29 -6.00
C GLY A 122 0.60 18.81 -5.93
N GLU A 123 1.67 19.50 -6.30
CA GLU A 123 1.65 20.94 -6.53
C GLU A 123 0.70 21.28 -7.72
N ASP A 124 0.27 22.54 -7.83
CA ASP A 124 -0.56 23.04 -8.93
C ASP A 124 -1.92 22.35 -9.16
N ARG A 125 -2.54 21.84 -8.08
CA ARG A 125 -3.83 21.13 -8.13
C ARG A 125 -3.81 19.79 -8.86
N ALA A 126 -2.64 19.30 -9.23
CA ALA A 126 -2.50 17.99 -9.82
C ALA A 126 -2.90 16.91 -8.79
N ALA A 127 -3.76 16.00 -9.20
CA ALA A 127 -4.06 14.78 -8.46
C ALA A 127 -3.87 13.57 -9.35
N TRP A 128 -3.39 12.48 -8.75
CA TRP A 128 -3.53 11.16 -9.34
C TRP A 128 -3.90 10.16 -8.26
N ARG A 129 -4.47 9.03 -8.66
CA ARG A 129 -4.81 7.97 -7.73
C ARG A 129 -4.50 6.60 -8.30
N TYR A 130 -4.10 5.70 -7.40
CA TYR A 130 -4.04 4.27 -7.64
C TYR A 130 -5.33 3.64 -7.16
N LEU A 131 -6.10 3.09 -8.10
CA LEU A 131 -7.33 2.34 -7.84
C LEU A 131 -7.01 0.84 -7.88
N PHE A 132 -7.36 0.13 -6.80
CA PHE A 132 -7.16 -1.31 -6.69
C PHE A 132 -8.47 -2.07 -6.92
N GLU A 133 -8.60 -2.71 -8.08
CA GLU A 133 -9.78 -3.46 -8.46
C GLU A 133 -9.41 -4.81 -9.04
N HIS A 134 -10.06 -5.87 -8.53
CA HIS A 134 -9.92 -7.24 -9.04
C HIS A 134 -8.45 -7.71 -9.16
N GLY A 135 -7.62 -7.33 -8.18
CA GLY A 135 -6.20 -7.70 -8.14
C GLY A 135 -5.30 -6.90 -9.07
N LYS A 136 -5.79 -5.77 -9.61
CA LYS A 136 -5.03 -4.89 -10.52
C LYS A 136 -5.00 -3.48 -9.95
N MET A 137 -3.90 -2.78 -10.23
CA MET A 137 -3.77 -1.35 -9.99
C MET A 137 -3.98 -0.60 -11.30
N THR A 138 -4.86 0.39 -11.27
CA THR A 138 -5.04 1.35 -12.37
C THR A 138 -4.71 2.75 -11.87
N GLU A 139 -3.90 3.47 -12.62
CA GLU A 139 -3.63 4.88 -12.36
C GLU A 139 -4.66 5.76 -13.04
N GLN A 140 -5.10 6.80 -12.34
CA GLN A 140 -6.03 7.80 -12.86
C GLN A 140 -5.53 9.18 -12.50
N HIS A 141 -5.50 10.09 -13.48
CA HIS A 141 -5.09 11.50 -13.28
C HIS A 141 -6.31 12.41 -13.27
N GLY A 142 -6.19 13.53 -12.56
CA GLY A 142 -7.21 14.57 -12.51
C GLY A 142 -6.70 15.86 -11.85
N GLU A 143 -7.64 16.77 -11.59
CA GLU A 143 -7.41 18.00 -10.83
C GLU A 143 -8.36 18.04 -9.64
N TYR A 144 -7.91 18.55 -8.49
CA TYR A 144 -8.80 18.78 -7.35
C TYR A 144 -9.32 20.22 -7.32
N VAL A 145 -10.61 20.38 -7.01
CA VAL A 145 -11.29 21.67 -6.87
C VAL A 145 -11.77 21.81 -5.43
N PHE A 146 -11.27 22.81 -4.70
CA PHE A 146 -11.84 23.17 -3.40
C PHE A 146 -13.22 23.79 -3.63
N LEU A 147 -14.25 23.17 -3.05
CA LEU A 147 -15.63 23.67 -3.02
C LEU A 147 -15.83 24.64 -1.85
#